data_AF-A0A7Y0CXT6-F1
#
_entry.id   AF-A0A7Y0CXT6-F1
#
_cell.length_a   1.000
_cell.length_b   1.000
_cell.length_c   1.000
_cell.angle_alpha   90.00
_cell.angle_beta   90.00
_cell.angle_gamma   90.00
#
_symmetry.space_group_name_H-M   'P 1'
#
loop_
_entity.id
_entity.type
_entity.pdbx_description
1 polymer ?
#
loop_
_entity_poly.entity_id
_entity_poly.type
_entity_poly.pdbx_seq_one_letter_code
_entity_poly.pdbx_strand_id
1 'polypeptide(L)'
;MSARTEPRRRARLTELLGHTNAQIGAVSAYIDTHRDAVGPEARTRLADAVRHAERAQALASGEPEDALTEANSATRLVHEAQVLAEHDVSPSKEQRPQGPGGASPGVSGTAEVMLGGILIEQILRGRGRGFRGRGC
;
A
#
# COMPACT_ATOMS: atom_id res chain seq x y z
N MET A 1 24.61 31.67 -1.63
CA MET A 1 24.06 31.15 -0.35
C MET A 1 23.67 29.67 -0.48
N SER A 2 24.51 28.82 -1.10
CA SER A 2 24.07 27.48 -1.60
C SER A 2 24.78 26.26 -1.00
N ALA A 3 25.86 26.45 -0.22
CA ALA A 3 26.63 25.33 0.33
C ALA A 3 25.99 24.65 1.56
N ARG A 4 25.02 25.30 2.23
CA ARG A 4 24.42 24.81 3.49
C ARG A 4 23.26 23.84 3.28
N THR A 5 22.62 23.84 2.10
CA THR A 5 21.48 22.96 1.81
C THR A 5 21.89 21.57 1.31
N GLU A 6 23.10 21.41 0.79
CA GLU A 6 23.63 20.15 0.28
C GLU A 6 23.63 19.00 1.31
N PRO A 7 24.20 19.15 2.53
CA PRO A 7 24.20 18.06 3.50
C PRO A 7 22.78 17.62 3.91
N ARG A 8 21.82 18.56 3.96
CA ARG A 8 20.41 18.25 4.25
C ARG A 8 19.75 17.48 3.13
N ARG A 9 20.07 17.80 1.86
CA ARG A 9 19.54 17.09 0.70
C ARG A 9 20.04 15.65 0.64
N ARG A 10 21.34 15.44 0.87
CA ARG A 10 21.93 14.10 0.96
C ARG A 10 21.34 13.25 2.08
N ALA A 11 21.09 13.85 3.25
CA ALA A 11 20.43 13.17 4.35
C ALA A 11 19.01 12.70 3.96
N ARG A 12 18.21 13.59 3.35
CA ARG A 12 16.87 13.25 2.85
C ARG A 12 16.89 12.16 1.79
N LEU A 13 17.84 12.24 0.85
CA LEU A 13 18.01 11.21 -0.19
C LEU A 13 18.32 9.85 0.43
N THR A 14 19.22 9.81 1.40
CA THR A 14 19.62 8.56 2.09
C THR A 14 18.44 7.95 2.83
N GLU A 15 17.67 8.78 3.55
CA GLU A 15 16.45 8.35 4.25
C GLU A 15 15.40 7.81 3.27
N LEU A 16 15.15 8.54 2.17
CA LEU A 16 14.19 8.13 1.14
C LEU A 16 14.60 6.81 0.50
N LEU A 17 15.85 6.66 0.06
CA LEU A 17 16.35 5.42 -0.54
C LEU A 17 16.28 4.25 0.44
N GLY A 18 16.60 4.45 1.71
CA GLY A 18 16.45 3.42 2.73
C GLY A 18 15.00 2.93 2.86
N HIS A 19 14.05 3.85 2.89
CA HIS A 19 12.62 3.54 2.93
C HIS A 19 12.15 2.83 1.64
N THR A 20 12.49 3.35 0.46
CA THR A 20 12.11 2.78 -0.84
C THR A 20 12.68 1.37 -1.01
N ASN A 21 13.95 1.13 -0.64
CA ASN A 21 14.56 -0.19 -0.72
C ASN A 21 13.89 -1.20 0.22
N ALA A 22 13.49 -0.76 1.42
CA ALA A 22 12.71 -1.61 2.33
C ALA A 22 11.34 -1.98 1.73
N GLN A 23 10.66 -1.02 1.09
CA GLN A 23 9.40 -1.29 0.38
C GLN A 23 9.58 -2.24 -0.81
N ILE A 24 10.63 -2.06 -1.62
CA ILE A 24 10.96 -2.96 -2.74
C ILE A 24 11.12 -4.39 -2.23
N GLY A 25 11.87 -4.59 -1.13
CA GLY A 25 12.04 -5.89 -0.52
C GLY A 25 10.72 -6.50 -0.02
N ALA A 26 9.87 -5.70 0.62
CA ALA A 26 8.57 -6.15 1.12
C ALA A 26 7.61 -6.55 -0.02
N VAL A 27 7.51 -5.73 -1.07
CA VAL A 27 6.67 -6.01 -2.24
C VAL A 27 7.20 -7.22 -3.00
N SER A 28 8.52 -7.34 -3.19
CA SER A 28 9.13 -8.52 -3.81
C SER A 28 8.75 -9.80 -3.08
N ALA A 29 8.90 -9.82 -1.74
CA ALA A 29 8.54 -10.98 -0.92
C ALA A 29 7.05 -11.31 -0.99
N TYR A 30 6.18 -10.28 -1.05
CA TYR A 30 4.75 -10.47 -1.23
C TYR A 30 4.40 -11.11 -2.57
N ILE A 31 5.00 -10.61 -3.66
CA ILE A 31 4.83 -11.16 -5.02
C ILE A 31 5.36 -12.59 -5.09
N ASP A 32 6.50 -12.89 -4.48
CA ASP A 32 7.06 -14.25 -4.47
C ASP A 32 6.14 -15.24 -3.75
N THR A 33 5.49 -14.80 -2.65
CA THR A 33 4.53 -15.61 -1.89
C THR A 33 3.24 -15.85 -2.68
N HIS A 34 2.81 -14.90 -3.51
CA HIS A 34 1.55 -14.96 -4.27
C HIS A 34 1.77 -14.99 -5.78
N ARG A 35 2.87 -15.60 -6.23
CA ARG A 35 3.30 -15.52 -7.63
C ARG A 35 2.25 -16.03 -8.63
N ASP A 36 1.37 -16.94 -8.21
CA ASP A 36 0.34 -17.49 -9.09
C ASP A 36 -0.86 -16.56 -9.23
N ALA A 37 -1.09 -15.67 -8.25
CA ALA A 37 -2.18 -14.69 -8.28
C ALA A 37 -1.72 -13.34 -8.85
N VAL A 38 -0.48 -12.92 -8.57
CA VAL A 38 0.04 -11.61 -9.01
C VAL A 38 0.33 -11.60 -10.50
N GLY A 39 -0.21 -10.59 -11.20
CA GLY A 39 -0.07 -10.38 -12.63
C GLY A 39 1.29 -9.83 -13.08
N PRO A 40 1.56 -9.82 -14.40
CA PRO A 40 2.80 -9.31 -14.97
C PRO A 40 2.98 -7.80 -14.80
N GLU A 41 1.89 -7.05 -14.64
CA GLU A 41 1.95 -5.59 -14.49
C GLU A 41 2.61 -5.19 -13.16
N ALA A 42 2.17 -5.75 -12.04
CA ALA A 42 2.78 -5.51 -10.72
C ALA A 42 4.28 -5.81 -10.71
N ARG A 43 4.69 -6.92 -11.35
CA ARG A 43 6.09 -7.32 -11.50
C ARG A 43 6.90 -6.32 -12.33
N THR A 44 6.31 -5.84 -13.44
CA THR A 44 6.96 -4.85 -14.31
C THR A 44 7.16 -3.54 -13.55
N ARG A 45 6.16 -3.08 -12.80
CA ARG A 45 6.25 -1.88 -11.95
C ARG A 45 7.32 -2.01 -10.87
N LEU A 46 7.44 -3.18 -10.24
CA LEU A 46 8.50 -3.45 -9.28
C LEU A 46 9.89 -3.40 -9.94
N ALA A 47 10.04 -4.00 -11.13
CA ALA A 47 11.30 -3.95 -11.87
C ALA A 47 11.68 -2.52 -12.29
N ASP A 48 10.71 -1.70 -12.70
CA ASP A 48 10.92 -0.27 -12.94
C ASP A 48 11.37 0.44 -11.65
N ALA A 49 10.70 0.19 -10.52
CA ALA A 49 11.06 0.79 -9.24
C ALA A 49 12.52 0.49 -8.84
N VAL A 50 12.96 -0.76 -9.02
CA VAL A 50 14.34 -1.18 -8.76
C VAL A 50 15.32 -0.41 -9.66
N ARG A 51 15.07 -0.34 -10.97
CA ARG A 51 15.92 0.42 -11.90
C ARG A 51 16.07 1.89 -11.50
N HIS A 52 14.98 2.53 -11.10
CA HIS A 52 14.99 3.92 -10.64
C HIS A 52 15.77 4.08 -9.32
N ALA A 53 15.62 3.14 -8.38
CA ALA A 53 16.36 3.16 -7.11
C ALA A 53 17.87 2.99 -7.32
N GLU A 54 18.28 2.07 -8.20
CA GLU A 54 19.69 1.88 -8.58
C GLU A 54 20.28 3.14 -9.24
N ARG A 55 19.51 3.78 -10.14
CA ARG A 55 19.93 5.02 -10.79
C ARG A 55 20.07 6.16 -9.79
N ALA A 56 19.12 6.30 -8.86
CA ALA A 56 19.22 7.26 -7.76
C ALA A 56 20.46 7.03 -6.90
N GLN A 57 20.79 5.77 -6.59
CA GLN A 57 21.99 5.40 -5.83
C GLN A 57 23.27 5.82 -6.57
N ALA A 58 23.33 5.61 -7.89
CA ALA A 58 24.47 5.99 -8.72
C ALA A 58 24.67 7.52 -8.80
N LEU A 59 23.56 8.28 -8.84
CA LEU A 59 23.59 9.74 -8.91
C LEU A 59 23.85 10.40 -7.55
N ALA A 60 23.62 9.70 -6.43
CA ALA A 60 23.70 10.24 -5.07
C ALA A 60 25.04 10.93 -4.72
N SER A 61 26.15 10.49 -5.32
CA SER A 61 27.48 11.07 -5.08
C SER A 61 27.80 12.31 -5.93
N GLY A 62 27.13 12.48 -7.08
CA GLY A 62 27.41 13.56 -8.04
C GLY A 62 26.29 14.58 -8.12
N GLU A 63 25.07 14.11 -8.35
CA GLU A 63 23.89 14.92 -8.70
C GLU A 63 22.72 14.59 -7.75
N PRO A 64 22.73 15.12 -6.52
CA PRO A 64 21.73 14.76 -5.51
C PRO A 64 20.30 15.23 -5.84
N GLU A 65 20.13 16.23 -6.71
CA GLU A 65 18.80 16.66 -7.20
C GLU A 65 18.20 15.62 -8.15
N ASP A 66 18.99 15.14 -9.11
CA ASP A 66 18.55 14.11 -10.04
C ASP A 66 18.35 12.78 -9.29
N ALA A 67 19.23 12.47 -8.35
CA ALA A 67 19.08 11.32 -7.47
C ALA A 67 17.77 11.36 -6.66
N LEU A 68 17.37 12.53 -6.15
CA LEU A 68 16.09 12.69 -5.46
C LEU A 68 14.91 12.47 -6.42
N THR A 69 14.98 12.96 -7.65
CA THR A 69 13.93 12.76 -8.67
C THR A 69 13.76 11.28 -9.00
N GLU A 70 14.86 10.56 -9.17
CA GLU A 70 14.88 9.11 -9.42
C GLU A 70 14.33 8.32 -8.20
N ALA A 71 14.72 8.68 -6.97
CA ALA A 71 14.23 8.04 -5.74
C ALA A 71 12.72 8.25 -5.53
N ASN A 72 12.19 9.43 -5.86
CA ASN A 72 10.75 9.69 -5.81
C ASN A 72 10.00 8.87 -6.87
N SER A 73 10.57 8.73 -8.07
CA SER A 73 10.01 7.87 -9.13
C SER A 73 9.96 6.41 -8.69
N ALA A 74 11.04 5.90 -8.09
CA ALA A 74 11.09 4.56 -7.51
C ALA A 74 10.02 4.36 -6.42
N THR A 75 9.84 5.34 -5.53
CA THR A 75 8.83 5.30 -4.46
C THR A 75 7.41 5.24 -5.02
N ARG A 76 7.11 6.01 -6.07
CA ARG A 76 5.80 5.95 -6.73
C ARG A 76 5.56 4.58 -7.38
N LEU A 77 6.57 4.06 -8.09
CA LEU A 77 6.46 2.78 -8.80
C LEU A 77 6.33 1.59 -7.85
N VAL A 78 7.03 1.57 -6.72
CA VAL A 78 6.88 0.48 -5.73
C VAL A 78 5.50 0.51 -5.09
N HIS A 79 4.94 1.70 -4.84
CA HIS A 79 3.56 1.83 -4.36
C HIS A 79 2.54 1.36 -5.40
N GLU A 80 2.72 1.72 -6.68
CA GLU A 80 1.88 1.19 -7.77
C GLU A 80 1.97 -0.34 -7.86
N ALA A 81 3.17 -0.92 -7.75
CA ALA A 81 3.38 -2.36 -7.74
C ALA A 81 2.67 -3.03 -6.56
N GLN A 82 2.71 -2.42 -5.38
CA GLN A 82 2.01 -2.92 -4.19
C GLN A 82 0.50 -2.95 -4.39
N VAL A 83 -0.10 -1.83 -4.85
CA VAL A 83 -1.55 -1.75 -5.07
C VAL A 83 -2.02 -2.77 -6.11
N LEU A 84 -1.27 -2.94 -7.20
CA LEU A 84 -1.57 -3.94 -8.22
C LEU A 84 -1.48 -5.37 -7.65
N ALA A 85 -0.41 -5.66 -6.90
CA ALA A 85 -0.25 -6.98 -6.29
C ALA A 85 -1.36 -7.29 -5.27
N GLU A 86 -1.75 -6.33 -4.44
CA GLU A 86 -2.85 -6.48 -3.48
C GLU A 86 -4.21 -6.65 -4.18
N HIS A 87 -4.44 -5.93 -5.28
CA HIS A 87 -5.64 -6.08 -6.11
C HIS A 87 -5.72 -7.46 -6.76
N ASP A 88 -4.60 -7.98 -7.27
CA ASP A 88 -4.53 -9.29 -7.91
C ASP A 88 -4.75 -10.44 -6.94
N VAL A 89 -4.26 -10.30 -5.69
CA VAL A 89 -4.45 -11.29 -4.63
C VAL A 89 -5.81 -11.15 -3.95
N SER A 90 -6.41 -9.96 -4.00
CA SER A 90 -7.73 -9.73 -3.41
C SER A 90 -8.69 -10.75 -4.00
N PRO A 91 -9.33 -11.60 -3.16
CA PRO A 91 -10.30 -12.55 -3.65
C PRO A 91 -11.45 -11.73 -4.19
N SER A 92 -11.45 -11.52 -5.51
CA SER A 92 -12.59 -11.02 -6.23
C SER A 92 -13.75 -11.87 -5.76
N LYS A 93 -14.79 -11.20 -5.27
CA LYS A 93 -15.97 -11.73 -4.58
C LYS A 93 -16.85 -12.54 -5.55
N GLU A 94 -16.24 -13.25 -6.49
CA GLU A 94 -16.77 -14.06 -7.57
C GLU A 94 -16.96 -15.51 -7.09
N GLN A 95 -17.51 -15.68 -5.89
CA GLN A 95 -18.02 -16.97 -5.41
C GLN A 95 -19.37 -16.74 -4.72
N ARG A 96 -20.31 -16.17 -5.46
CA ARG A 96 -21.68 -16.67 -5.39
C ARG A 96 -22.15 -17.00 -6.80
N PRO A 97 -21.96 -18.26 -7.25
CA PRO A 97 -22.79 -18.80 -8.29
C PRO A 97 -24.24 -18.68 -7.80
N GLN A 98 -25.02 -18.00 -8.61
CA GLN A 98 -26.46 -17.99 -8.59
C GLN A 98 -26.94 -19.45 -8.70
N GLY A 99 -27.24 -20.08 -7.57
CA GLY A 99 -28.04 -21.29 -7.56
C GLY A 99 -29.51 -20.90 -7.79
N PRO A 100 -30.21 -21.42 -8.80
CA PRO A 100 -31.65 -21.23 -8.94
C PRO A 100 -32.35 -22.08 -7.88
N GLY A 101 -32.41 -21.59 -6.64
CA GLY A 101 -33.04 -22.31 -5.53
C GLY A 101 -32.42 -21.97 -4.19
N GLY A 102 -32.94 -20.96 -3.51
CA GLY A 102 -32.49 -20.58 -2.18
C GLY A 102 -33.23 -19.35 -1.69
N ALA A 103 -34.51 -19.52 -1.35
CA ALA A 103 -35.31 -18.50 -0.72
C ALA A 103 -34.66 -18.01 0.58
N SER A 104 -34.54 -16.70 0.74
CA SER A 104 -34.58 -16.03 2.04
C SER A 104 -35.14 -14.63 1.84
N PRO A 105 -36.38 -14.36 2.29
CA PRO A 105 -37.00 -13.05 2.19
C PRO A 105 -36.50 -12.16 3.32
N GLY A 106 -36.26 -10.89 3.01
CA GLY A 106 -36.09 -9.85 4.02
C GLY A 106 -34.68 -9.29 4.11
N VAL A 107 -34.43 -8.25 3.31
CA VAL A 107 -34.01 -6.95 3.85
C VAL A 107 -34.23 -5.91 2.76
N SER A 108 -35.36 -5.22 2.85
CA SER A 108 -35.49 -3.88 2.31
C SER A 108 -34.39 -3.02 2.92
N GLY A 109 -33.57 -2.40 2.08
CA GLY A 109 -32.51 -1.52 2.58
C GLY A 109 -31.58 -1.04 1.50
N THR A 110 -32.10 -0.16 0.64
CA THR A 110 -31.37 0.97 0.05
C THR A 110 -30.08 0.64 -0.70
N ALA A 111 -30.25 0.28 -1.96
CA ALA A 111 -29.35 0.76 -2.99
C ALA A 111 -29.56 2.28 -3.09
N GLU A 112 -28.56 3.09 -2.73
CA GLU A 112 -28.29 4.38 -3.36
C GLU A 112 -27.04 5.05 -2.77
N VAL A 113 -26.22 5.55 -3.71
CA VAL A 113 -25.25 6.64 -3.62
C VAL A 113 -23.95 6.45 -2.82
N MET A 114 -22.88 6.28 -3.60
CA MET A 114 -21.54 6.79 -3.29
C MET A 114 -21.53 8.30 -3.04
N LEU A 115 -20.43 8.76 -2.42
CA LEU A 115 -19.81 10.10 -2.41
C LEU A 115 -20.07 10.99 -1.19
N GLY A 116 -18.98 11.33 -0.50
CA GLY A 116 -18.89 12.51 0.36
C GLY A 116 -18.59 12.18 1.81
N GLY A 117 -17.36 12.45 2.23
CA GLY A 117 -16.86 12.11 3.57
C GLY A 117 -17.54 12.84 4.72
N ILE A 118 -17.47 12.20 5.89
CA ILE A 118 -17.38 12.79 7.23
C ILE A 118 -16.99 11.63 8.15
N LEU A 119 -15.71 11.57 8.52
CA LEU A 119 -15.19 11.95 9.83
C LEU A 119 -15.72 11.09 11.00
N ILE A 120 -14.83 10.19 11.44
CA ILE A 120 -14.31 10.13 12.82
C ILE A 120 -15.34 10.48 13.90
N GLU A 121 -16.03 9.51 14.52
CA GLU A 121 -16.54 9.73 15.89
C GLU A 121 -17.09 8.53 16.67
N GLN A 122 -16.61 7.29 16.49
CA GLN A 122 -17.04 6.17 17.36
C GLN A 122 -15.87 5.45 18.04
N ILE A 123 -14.88 6.25 18.49
CA ILE A 123 -13.86 5.89 19.50
C ILE A 123 -14.43 5.95 20.94
N LEU A 124 -15.72 6.24 21.13
CA LEU A 124 -16.37 6.38 22.44
C LEU A 124 -17.07 5.11 22.97
N ARG A 125 -16.84 3.93 22.39
CA ARG A 125 -17.33 2.66 22.97
C ARG A 125 -16.24 1.94 23.77
N GLY A 126 -15.70 2.66 24.75
CA GLY A 126 -14.70 2.15 25.69
C GLY A 126 -14.93 2.70 27.10
N ARG A 127 -16.02 2.28 27.78
CA ARG A 127 -16.13 2.25 29.25
C ARG A 127 -17.49 1.73 29.69
N GLY A 128 -17.54 0.63 30.45
CA GLY A 128 -18.76 0.31 31.20
C GLY A 128 -18.91 -1.13 31.65
N ARG A 129 -18.23 -1.49 32.74
CA ARG A 129 -18.74 -2.32 33.86
C ARG A 129 -19.82 -3.36 33.54
N GLY A 130 -19.43 -4.63 33.62
CA GLY A 130 -20.35 -5.76 33.74
C GLY A 130 -19.82 -6.81 34.70
N PHE A 131 -19.72 -6.47 36.00
CA PHE A 131 -19.72 -7.47 37.06
C PHE A 131 -21.07 -8.21 37.01
N ARG A 132 -21.07 -9.47 36.56
CA ARG A 132 -22.12 -10.45 36.90
C ARG A 132 -21.42 -11.69 37.41
N GLY A 133 -21.64 -11.92 38.70
CA GLY A 133 -21.06 -13.03 39.43
C GLY A 133 -21.57 -14.40 38.99
N ARG A 134 -20.87 -15.40 39.50
CA ARG A 134 -21.39 -16.74 39.71
C ARG A 134 -20.79 -17.27 41.02
N GLY A 135 -21.59 -17.22 42.09
CA GLY A 135 -21.71 -18.37 43.00
C GLY A 135 -22.39 -19.50 42.23
N CYS A 136 -22.27 -20.77 42.59
CA CYS A 136 -22.30 -21.38 43.92
C CYS A 136 -21.37 -22.59 43.92
#